data_AF-A0A2D5W4X1-F1
#
_entry.id   AF-A0A2D5W4X1-F1
#
_cell.length_a   1.000
_cell.length_b   1.000
_cell.length_c   1.000
_cell.angle_alpha   90.00
_cell.angle_beta   90.00
_cell.angle_gamma   90.00
#
_symmetry.space_group_name_H-M   'P 1'
#
loop_
_entity.id
_entity.type
_entity.pdbx_description
1 polymer ?
#
loop_
_entity_poly.entity_id
_entity_poly.type
_entity_poly.pdbx_seq_one_letter_code
_entity_poly.pdbx_strand_id
1 'polypeptide(L)'
;MTTSINDAPHGITLVLDTTDGKIVIGRFDCSDGREALLHDCATFEPGSGQSPEEWVIETATYGVDAQHRDYRVPVDSVRRWRKLCEVTTAS
;
A
#
# COMPACT_ATOMS: atom_id res chain seq x y z
N MET A 1 -8.40 13.29 -8.62
CA MET A 1 -9.17 12.07 -8.97
C MET A 1 -8.73 10.99 -8.02
N THR A 2 -9.65 10.38 -7.27
CA THR A 2 -9.36 9.19 -6.48
C THR A 2 -9.32 8.02 -7.45
N THR A 3 -8.17 7.39 -7.63
CA THR A 3 -8.03 6.21 -8.47
C THR A 3 -8.56 4.99 -7.72
N SER A 4 -9.50 4.26 -8.33
CA SER A 4 -9.99 2.99 -7.79
C SER A 4 -8.86 1.97 -7.78
N ILE A 5 -8.76 1.14 -6.75
CA ILE A 5 -7.77 0.04 -6.70
C ILE A 5 -8.03 -0.99 -7.81
N ASN A 6 -9.26 -1.08 -8.33
CA ASN A 6 -9.61 -1.95 -9.46
C ASN A 6 -8.88 -1.55 -10.76
N ASP A 7 -8.46 -0.29 -10.88
CA ASP A 7 -7.76 0.24 -12.06
C ASP A 7 -6.24 0.30 -11.85
N ALA A 8 -5.74 -0.29 -10.76
CA ALA A 8 -4.32 -0.21 -10.44
C ALA A 8 -3.45 -1.09 -11.36
N PRO A 9 -2.21 -0.67 -11.66
CA PRO A 9 -1.36 -1.38 -12.60
C PRO A 9 -0.77 -2.67 -11.98
N HIS A 10 -1.03 -3.81 -12.62
CA HIS A 10 -0.44 -5.11 -12.27
C HIS A 10 1.09 -5.04 -12.21
N GLY A 11 1.67 -5.70 -11.19
CA GLY A 11 3.11 -5.83 -11.00
C GLY A 11 3.80 -4.62 -10.35
N ILE A 12 3.06 -3.54 -10.06
CA ILE A 12 3.63 -2.32 -9.45
C ILE A 12 3.50 -2.38 -7.93
N THR A 13 4.56 -1.97 -7.23
CA THR A 13 4.49 -1.77 -5.78
C THR A 13 3.67 -0.54 -5.44
N LEU A 14 2.57 -0.74 -4.72
CA LEU A 14 1.64 0.31 -4.33
C LEU A 14 1.70 0.56 -2.84
N VAL A 15 1.35 1.79 -2.46
CA VAL A 15 0.99 2.20 -1.10
C VAL A 15 -0.53 2.33 -1.07
N LEU A 16 -1.19 1.56 -0.23
CA LEU A 16 -2.65 1.59 -0.03
C LEU A 16 -2.95 2.20 1.32
N ASP A 17 -3.64 3.35 1.31
CA ASP A 17 -4.20 3.92 2.54
C ASP A 17 -5.61 3.39 2.71
N THR A 18 -5.88 2.80 3.88
CA THR A 18 -7.18 2.17 4.15
C THR A 18 -8.06 3.01 5.08
N THR A 19 -9.33 2.65 5.21
CA THR A 19 -10.32 3.40 5.97
C THR A 19 -10.09 3.39 7.48
N ASP A 20 -9.47 2.34 8.02
CA ASP A 20 -9.16 2.20 9.44
C ASP A 20 -7.83 2.86 9.84
N GLY A 21 -7.11 3.45 8.88
CA GLY A 21 -5.82 4.11 9.11
C GLY A 21 -4.62 3.19 8.92
N LYS A 22 -4.81 1.91 8.60
CA LYS A 22 -3.75 1.01 8.18
C LYS A 22 -3.18 1.42 6.83
N ILE A 23 -1.88 1.21 6.64
CA ILE A 23 -1.23 1.31 5.33
C ILE A 23 -0.70 -0.06 4.92
N VAL A 24 -0.94 -0.44 3.67
CA VAL A 24 -0.39 -1.67 3.07
C VAL A 24 0.53 -1.27 1.94
N ILE A 25 1.78 -1.75 1.96
CA ILE A 25 2.72 -1.59 0.86
C ILE A 25 3.07 -2.97 0.30
N GLY A 26 2.87 -3.18 -1.00
CA GLY A 26 3.14 -4.46 -1.63
C GLY A 26 3.02 -4.41 -3.15
N ARG A 27 3.46 -5.46 -3.83
CA ARG A 27 3.36 -5.58 -5.29
C ARG A 27 1.93 -5.98 -5.67
N PHE A 28 1.20 -5.09 -6.33
CA PHE A 28 -0.16 -5.36 -6.76
C PHE A 28 -0.20 -6.48 -7.79
N ASP A 29 -1.09 -7.45 -7.57
CA ASP A 29 -1.36 -8.54 -8.49
C ASP A 29 -2.66 -8.29 -9.25
N CYS A 30 -3.79 -8.41 -8.56
CA CYS A 30 -5.10 -8.23 -9.19
C CYS A 30 -6.13 -7.71 -8.19
N SER A 31 -7.27 -7.28 -8.73
CA SER A 31 -8.50 -7.14 -7.95
C SER A 31 -9.66 -7.81 -8.67
N ASP A 32 -10.53 -8.46 -7.91
CA ASP A 32 -11.76 -9.10 -8.41
C ASP A 32 -13.01 -8.22 -8.19
N GLY A 33 -12.81 -6.97 -7.80
CA GLY A 33 -13.88 -6.03 -7.45
C GLY A 33 -14.41 -6.16 -6.01
N ARG A 34 -13.96 -7.17 -5.24
CA ARG A 34 -14.24 -7.30 -3.80
C ARG A 34 -12.97 -7.17 -2.98
N GLU A 35 -11.90 -7.81 -3.42
CA GLU A 35 -10.59 -7.77 -2.77
C GLU A 35 -9.51 -7.40 -3.79
N ALA A 36 -8.48 -6.72 -3.31
CA ALA A 36 -7.20 -6.53 -3.98
C ALA A 36 -6.18 -7.50 -3.38
N LEU A 37 -5.44 -8.20 -4.23
CA LEU A 37 -4.32 -9.07 -3.85
C LEU A 37 -3.00 -8.34 -4.09
N LEU A 38 -2.15 -8.37 -3.07
CA LEU A 38 -0.79 -7.86 -3.12
C LEU A 38 0.19 -8.95 -2.65
N HIS A 39 1.40 -8.93 -3.22
CA HIS A 39 2.49 -9.82 -2.85
C HIS A 39 3.60 -9.09 -2.12
N ASP A 40 4.34 -9.84 -1.30
CA ASP A 40 5.56 -9.40 -0.60
C ASP A 40 5.29 -8.08 0.17
N CYS A 41 4.27 -8.11 1.04
CA CYS A 41 3.69 -6.92 1.66
C CYS A 41 4.24 -6.61 3.04
N ALA A 42 4.39 -5.32 3.34
CA ALA A 42 4.55 -4.78 4.68
C ALA A 42 3.28 -4.02 5.10
N THR A 43 2.98 -4.01 6.39
CA THR A 43 1.84 -3.27 6.92
C THR A 43 2.22 -2.33 8.05
N PHE A 44 1.60 -1.16 8.03
CA PHE A 44 1.67 -0.17 9.11
C PHE A 44 0.36 -0.16 9.87
N GLU A 45 0.43 -0.41 11.18
CA GLU A 45 -0.72 -0.36 12.06
C GLU A 45 -0.91 1.05 12.64
N PRO A 46 -2.14 1.61 12.63
CA PRO A 46 -2.42 2.90 13.23
C PRO A 46 -2.17 2.85 14.74
N GLY A 47 -1.56 3.90 15.29
CA GLY A 47 -1.25 3.97 16.72
C GLY A 47 0.03 3.24 17.15
N SER A 48 0.85 2.76 16.20
CA SER A 48 2.18 2.18 16.45
C SER A 48 3.18 3.16 17.09
N GLY A 49 2.88 4.46 17.11
CA GLY A 49 3.77 5.53 17.60
C GLY A 49 4.75 6.05 16.55
N GLN A 50 4.85 5.40 15.39
CA GLN A 50 5.62 5.86 14.23
C GLN A 50 4.74 6.76 13.34
N SER A 51 5.34 7.76 12.69
CA SER A 51 4.65 8.57 11.68
C SER A 51 4.36 7.72 10.43
N PRO A 52 3.10 7.66 9.95
CA PRO A 52 2.77 6.91 8.75
C PRO A 52 3.52 7.41 7.52
N GLU A 53 3.73 8.72 7.40
CA GLU A 53 4.43 9.30 6.25
C GLU A 53 5.92 8.96 6.26
N GLU A 54 6.57 9.04 7.43
CA GLU A 54 7.97 8.66 7.58
C GLU A 54 8.17 7.18 7.26
N TRP A 55 7.27 6.31 7.73
CA TRP A 55 7.31 4.87 7.43
C TRP A 55 7.19 4.57 5.93
N VAL A 56 6.31 5.28 5.21
CA VAL A 56 6.18 5.13 3.75
C VAL A 56 7.43 5.62 3.03
N ILE A 57 8.01 6.74 3.45
CA ILE A 57 9.24 7.29 2.87
C ILE A 57 10.42 6.34 3.11
N GLU A 58 10.56 5.80 4.32
CA GLU A 58 11.57 4.81 4.67
C GLU A 58 11.44 3.57 3.80
N THR A 59 10.21 3.07 3.64
CA THR A 59 9.92 1.92 2.76
C THR A 59 10.25 2.21 1.29
N ALA A 60 9.98 3.42 0.80
CA ALA A 60 10.36 3.82 -0.56
C ALA A 60 11.89 3.91 -0.73
N THR A 61 12.60 4.29 0.32
CA THR A 61 14.05 4.49 0.32
C THR A 61 14.81 3.17 0.39
N TYR A 62 14.39 2.27 1.30
CA TYR A 62 15.13 1.05 1.62
C TYR A 62 14.50 -0.23 1.06
N GLY A 63 13.29 -0.13 0.52
CA GLY A 63 12.52 -1.27 0.03
C GLY A 63 11.52 -1.80 1.07
N VAL A 64 10.68 -2.72 0.62
CA VAL A 64 9.61 -3.32 1.43
C VAL A 64 10.17 -4.43 2.30
N ASP A 65 10.12 -4.26 3.63
CA ASP A 65 10.38 -5.33 4.60
C ASP A 65 9.16 -6.25 4.70
N ALA A 66 9.10 -7.24 3.81
CA ALA A 66 7.91 -8.06 3.60
C ALA A 66 7.58 -8.92 4.83
N GLN A 67 6.44 -8.65 5.45
CA GLN A 67 5.84 -9.40 6.57
C GLN A 67 4.89 -10.50 6.08
N HIS A 68 4.31 -10.32 4.90
CA HIS A 68 3.31 -11.21 4.31
C HIS A 68 3.68 -11.57 2.87
N ARG A 69 3.64 -12.86 2.53
CA ARG A 69 3.85 -13.30 1.14
C ARG A 69 2.70 -12.85 0.23
N ASP A 70 1.47 -13.08 0.69
CA ASP A 70 0.23 -12.70 0.02
C ASP A 70 -0.63 -11.94 1.03
N TYR A 71 -1.20 -10.81 0.62
CA TYR A 71 -2.07 -9.99 1.46
C TYR A 71 -3.30 -9.54 0.68
N ARG A 72 -4.49 -9.77 1.25
CA ARG A 72 -5.77 -9.39 0.66
C ARG A 72 -6.35 -8.18 1.38
N VAL A 73 -6.77 -7.18 0.62
CA VAL A 73 -7.37 -5.95 1.13
C VAL A 73 -8.77 -5.80 0.53
N PRO A 74 -9.84 -5.64 1.33
CA PRO A 74 -11.16 -5.35 0.79
C PRO A 74 -11.14 -4.04 -0.02
N VAL A 75 -11.67 -4.06 -1.24
CA VAL A 75 -11.69 -2.90 -2.15
C VAL A 75 -12.34 -1.69 -1.49
N ASP A 76 -13.46 -1.91 -0.79
CA ASP A 76 -14.22 -0.85 -0.09
C ASP A 76 -13.46 -0.24 1.08
N SER A 77 -12.39 -0.90 1.56
CA SER A 77 -11.53 -0.35 2.61
C SER A 77 -10.41 0.55 2.05
N VAL A 78 -10.11 0.48 0.75
CA VAL A 78 -9.02 1.27 0.15
C VAL A 78 -9.51 2.69 -0.13
N ARG A 79 -8.98 3.68 0.62
CA ARG A 79 -9.31 5.09 0.40
C ARG A 79 -8.61 5.67 -0.82
N ARG A 80 -7.35 5.30 -1.02
CA ARG A 80 -6.54 5.68 -2.17
C ARG A 80 -5.35 4.75 -2.32
N TRP A 81 -4.76 4.75 -3.51
CA TRP A 81 -3.47 4.13 -3.76
C TRP A 81 -2.53 5.10 -4.46
N ARG A 82 -1.22 4.89 -4.30
CA ARG A 82 -0.15 5.56 -5.04
C ARG A 82 0.97 4.58 -5.33
N LYS A 83 1.76 4.81 -6.39
CA LYS A 83 2.93 3.97 -6.65
C LYS A 83 4.01 4.29 -5.63
N LEU A 84 4.68 3.26 -5.10
CA LEU A 84 5.77 3.47 -4.16
C LEU A 84 6.93 4.25 -4.80
N CYS A 85 7.23 4.00 -6.09
CA CYS A 85 8.30 4.70 -6.81
C CYS A 85 8.04 6.20 -7.06
N GLU A 86 6.82 6.68 -6.87
CA GLU A 86 6.45 8.09 -6.98
C GLU A 86 6.52 8.81 -5.62
N VAL A 87 6.74 8.06 -4.52
CA VAL A 87 6.99 8.64 -3.19
C VAL A 87 8.38 9.26 -3.22
N THR A 88 8.42 10.58 -3.24
CA THR A 88 9.64 11.37 -3.12
C THR A 88 9.83 11.79 -1.67
N THR A 89 11.07 11.71 -1.17
CA THR A 89 11.49 12.47 0.00
C THR A 89 11.28 13.95 -0.34
N ALA A 90 10.41 14.64 0.41
CA ALA A 90 10.34 16.09 0.32
C ALA A 90 11.76 16.65 0.52
N SER A 91 12.23 17.41 -0.47
CA SER A 91 13.51 18.14 -0.44
C SER A 91 13.42 19.34 0.50
#